data_AF-A0A1G5SHW9-F1
#
_entry.id   AF-A0A1G5SHW9-F1
#
_cell.length_a   1.000
_cell.length_b   1.000
_cell.length_c   1.000
_cell.angle_alpha   90.00
_cell.angle_beta   90.00
_cell.angle_gamma   90.00
#
_symmetry.space_group_name_H-M   'P 1'
#
loop_
_entity.id
_entity.type
_entity.pdbx_description
1 polymer ?
#
loop_
_entity_poly.entity_id
_entity_poly.type
_entity_poly.pdbx_seq_one_letter_code
_entity_poly.pdbx_strand_id
1 'polypeptide(L)' 'MRMDDRLCLLVIIGSDETGRKELLALSDGYRESEASWTEVLMDLKQRGLKGAPKLAIGDGALGFWKAVTQCWPDTDQQHC' A
#
# COMPACT_ATOMS: atom_id res chain seq x y z
N MET A 1 -10.42 -28.09 -9.26
CA MET A 1 -10.97 -27.06 -8.35
C MET A 1 -10.76 -25.72 -9.03
N ARG A 2 -11.83 -25.02 -9.37
CA ARG A 2 -11.74 -23.67 -9.96
C ARG A 2 -11.58 -22.72 -8.77
N MET A 3 -10.34 -22.38 -8.43
CA MET A 3 -10.09 -21.31 -7.47
C MET A 3 -10.49 -20.01 -8.16
N ASP A 4 -11.36 -19.24 -7.51
CA ASP A 4 -11.70 -17.87 -7.89
C ASP A 4 -10.45 -17.02 -7.56
N ASP A 5 -9.37 -17.21 -8.33
CA ASP A 5 -8.12 -16.46 -8.29
C ASP A 5 -8.41 -15.04 -8.80
N ARG A 6 -8.97 -14.18 -7.94
CA ARG A 6 -9.08 -12.75 -8.25
C ARG A 6 -7.71 -12.11 -8.08
N LEU A 7 -6.89 -12.29 -9.11
CA LEU A 7 -5.71 -11.48 -9.36
C LEU A 7 -6.10 -10.01 -9.25
N CYS A 8 -5.40 -9.28 -8.39
CA CYS A 8 -5.50 -7.83 -8.30
C CYS A 8 -4.12 -7.22 -8.45
N LEU A 9 -4.06 -6.04 -9.02
CA LEU A 9 -2.82 -5.29 -9.14
C LEU A 9 -2.76 -4.28 -7.99
N LEU A 10 -1.81 -4.46 -7.08
CA LEU A 10 -1.56 -3.52 -5.99
C LEU A 10 -0.59 -2.45 -6.51
N VAL A 11 -1.05 -1.20 -6.46
CA VAL A 11 -0.30 -0.06 -6.99
C VAL A 11 -0.11 0.96 -5.88
N ILE A 12 1.12 1.44 -5.69
CA ILE A 12 1.41 2.57 -4.81
C ILE A 12 2.06 3.67 -5.62
N ILE A 13 1.42 4.85 -5.63
CA ILE A 13 1.97 6.09 -6.14
C ILE A 13 2.32 6.97 -4.95
N GLY A 14 3.57 7.38 -4.85
CA GLY A 14 4.04 8.34 -3.86
C GLY A 14 4.02 9.76 -4.42
N SER A 15 3.93 10.75 -3.54
CA SER A 15 4.21 12.15 -3.84
C SER A 15 5.22 12.69 -2.84
N ASP A 16 6.27 13.35 -3.31
CA ASP A 16 7.23 14.04 -2.44
C ASP A 16 6.78 15.46 -2.08
N GLU A 17 7.59 16.15 -1.29
CA GLU A 17 7.36 17.53 -0.84
C GLU A 17 7.33 18.57 -1.98
N THR A 18 7.86 18.22 -3.15
CA THR A 18 7.83 19.07 -4.36
C THR A 18 6.57 18.82 -5.20
N GLY A 19 5.75 17.84 -4.82
CA GLY A 19 4.57 17.42 -5.57
C GLY A 19 4.90 16.46 -6.72
N ARG A 20 6.14 15.97 -6.81
CA ARG A 20 6.54 15.01 -7.83
C ARG A 20 5.97 13.65 -7.46
N LYS A 21 5.25 13.04 -8.41
CA LYS A 21 4.65 11.72 -8.24
C LYS A 21 5.51 10.64 -8.86
N GLU A 22 5.67 9.53 -8.17
CA GLU A 22 6.41 8.36 -8.65
C GLU A 22 5.65 7.06 -8.36
N LEU A 23 5.73 6.10 -9.27
CA LEU A 23 5.28 4.74 -9.03
C LEU A 23 6.27 4.06 -8.07
N LEU A 24 5.86 3.85 -6.82
CA LEU A 24 6.72 3.28 -5.79
C LEU A 24 6.65 1.75 -5.76
N ALA A 25 5.49 1.18 -6.06
CA ALA A 25 5.29 -0.27 -6.09
C ALA A 25 4.22 -0.68 -7.12
N LEU A 26 4.45 -1.84 -7.73
CA LEU A 26 3.53 -2.56 -8.59
C LEU A 26 3.67 -4.04 -8.25
N SER A 27 2.62 -4.67 -7.72
CA SER A 27 2.67 -6.07 -7.28
C SER A 27 1.42 -6.83 -7.71
N ASP A 28 1.60 -8.05 -8.21
CA ASP A 28 0.51 -8.99 -8.41
C ASP A 28 0.03 -9.52 -7.04
N GLY A 29 -1.05 -8.94 -6.54
CA GLY A 29 -1.70 -9.38 -5.33
C GLY A 29 -2.62 -10.57 -5.61
N TYR A 30 -2.57 -11.56 -4.73
CA TYR A 30 -3.51 -12.69 -4.74
C TYR A 30 -4.92 -12.30 -4.22
N ARG A 31 -5.05 -11.10 -3.63
CA ARG A 31 -6.28 -10.40 -3.19
C ARG A 31 -5.87 -9.03 -2.61
N GLU A 32 -6.79 -8.07 -2.50
CA GLU A 32 -6.61 -6.84 -1.68
C GLU A 32 -6.65 -7.14 -0.16
N SER A 33 -5.88 -8.14 0.27
CA SER A 33 -5.79 -8.57 1.66
C SER A 33 -4.78 -7.74 2.45
N GLU A 34 -4.94 -7.68 3.77
CA GLU A 34 -3.98 -7.06 4.67
C GLU A 34 -2.57 -7.65 4.50
N ALA A 35 -2.44 -8.97 4.36
CA ALA A 35 -1.15 -9.63 4.17
C ALA A 35 -0.45 -9.16 2.89
N SER A 36 -1.18 -9.10 1.77
CA SER A 36 -0.65 -8.65 0.48
C SER A 36 -0.22 -7.18 0.52
N TRP A 37 -0.99 -6.32 1.19
CA TRP A 37 -0.60 -4.92 1.38
C TRP A 37 0.60 -4.78 2.32
N THR A 38 0.64 -5.51 3.44
CA THR A 38 1.76 -5.49 4.38
C THR A 38 3.06 -5.91 3.70
N GLU A 39 3.04 -6.91 2.83
CA GLU A 39 4.20 -7.31 2.04
C GLU A 39 4.72 -6.17 1.16
N VAL A 40 3.83 -5.49 0.42
CA VAL A 40 4.19 -4.32 -0.40
C VAL A 40 4.78 -3.19 0.45
N LEU A 41 4.18 -2.88 1.61
CA LEU A 41 4.66 -1.81 2.49
C LEU A 41 6.02 -2.15 3.15
N MET A 42 6.23 -3.42 3.50
CA MET A 42 7.52 -3.88 4.03
C MET A 42 8.62 -3.84 2.96
N ASP A 43 8.31 -4.23 1.72
CA ASP A 43 9.23 -4.10 0.59
C ASP A 43 9.67 -2.64 0.38
N LEU A 44 8.73 -1.68 0.45
CA LEU A 44 9.08 -0.25 0.38
C LEU A 44 10.07 0.17 1.45
N LYS A 45 9.89 -0.27 2.70
CA LYS A 45 10.84 0.00 3.80
C LYS A 45 12.21 -0.59 3.51
N GLN A 46 12.26 -1.84 3.03
CA GLN A 46 13.50 -2.54 2.71
C GLN A 46 14.27 -1.87 1.56
N ARG A 47 13.56 -1.31 0.57
CA ARG A 47 14.15 -0.53 -0.52
C ARG A 47 14.62 0.88 -0.12
N GLY A 48 14.40 1.27 1.13
CA GLY A 48 14.95 2.51 1.69
C GLY A 48 13.94 3.62 1.95
N LEU A 49 12.62 3.34 1.89
CA LEU A 49 11.60 4.25 2.41
C LEU A 49 11.65 4.26 3.94
N LYS A 50 12.56 5.06 4.50
CA LYS A 50 12.88 5.08 5.94
C LYS A 50 11.80 5.79 6.78
N GLY A 51 11.11 6.76 6.21
CA GLY A 51 10.06 7.52 6.88
C GLY A 51 8.66 6.97 6.59
N ALA A 52 7.78 7.04 7.58
CA ALA A 52 6.35 6.87 7.35
C ALA A 52 5.83 7.98 6.43
N PRO A 53 4.90 7.70 5.50
CA PRO A 53 4.20 8.74 4.78
C PRO A 53 3.36 9.56 5.77
N LYS A 54 3.27 10.87 5.55
CA LYS A 54 2.40 11.73 6.38
C LYS A 54 0.92 11.40 6.19
N LEU A 55 0.54 11.02 4.98
CA LEU A 55 -0.84 10.74 4.58
C LEU A 55 -0.87 9.52 3.65
N ALA A 56 -1.77 8.58 3.92
CA ALA A 56 -2.16 7.52 3.00
C ALA A 56 -3.58 7.78 2.48
N ILE A 57 -3.77 7.62 1.17
CA ILE A 57 -5.04 7.83 0.48
C ILE A 57 -5.44 6.54 -0.24
N GLY A 58 -6.70 6.13 -0.14
CA GLY A 58 -7.21 4.97 -0.87
C GLY A 58 -8.74 4.89 -0.84
N ASP A 59 -9.31 4.08 -1.73
CA ASP A 59 -10.73 3.72 -1.74
C ASP A 59 -10.88 2.20 -1.54
N GLY A 60 -11.93 1.78 -0.86
CA GLY A 60 -12.43 0.40 -0.88
C GLY A 60 -11.58 -0.71 -0.24
N ALA A 61 -10.29 -0.53 0.08
CA ALA A 61 -9.43 -1.63 0.52
C ALA A 61 -9.32 -1.77 2.06
N LEU A 62 -10.21 -2.54 2.70
CA LEU A 62 -10.11 -2.86 4.14
C LEU A 62 -8.75 -3.46 4.54
N GLY A 63 -8.09 -4.21 3.63
CA GLY A 63 -6.76 -4.76 3.87
C GLY A 63 -5.66 -3.70 3.90
N PHE A 64 -5.77 -2.68 3.04
CA PHE A 64 -4.78 -1.60 2.95
C PHE A 64 -4.70 -0.81 4.25
N TRP A 65 -5.85 -0.41 4.81
CA TRP A 65 -5.88 0.38 6.04
C TRP A 65 -5.29 -0.35 7.23
N LYS A 66 -5.56 -1.65 7.36
CA LYS A 66 -4.94 -2.46 8.42
C LYS A 66 -3.43 -2.56 8.25
N ALA A 67 -2.96 -2.78 7.02
CA ALA A 67 -1.53 -2.84 6.71
C ALA A 67 -0.83 -1.51 6.98
N VAL A 68 -1.44 -0.37 6.61
CA VAL A 68 -0.92 0.98 6.92
C VAL A 68 -0.84 1.18 8.43
N THR A 69 -1.90 0.92 9.17
CA THR A 69 -1.89 1.04 10.65
C THR A 69 -0.82 0.16 11.30
N GLN A 70 -0.62 -1.06 10.78
CA GLN A 70 0.42 -1.97 11.28
C GLN A 70 1.84 -1.49 10.94
N CYS A 71 2.07 -0.99 9.73
CA CYS A 71 3.40 -0.60 9.26
C CYS A 71 3.78 0.82 9.71
N TRP A 72 2.83 1.74 9.75
CA TRP A 72 3.01 3.16 10.01
C TRP A 72 1.82 3.68 10.84
N PRO A 73 1.82 3.45 12.16
CA PRO A 73 0.69 3.79 13.03
C PRO A 73 0.39 5.29 13.10
N ASP A 74 1.38 6.14 12.82
CA ASP A 74 1.27 7.60 12.86
C ASP A 74 0.90 8.22 11.49
N THR A 75 0.64 7.41 10.46
CA THR A 75 0.22 7.91 9.14
C THR A 75 -1.26 8.30 9.15
N ASP A 76 -1.57 9.54 8.76
CA ASP A 76 -2.95 9.98 8.56
C ASP A 76 -3.63 9.19 7.44
N GLN A 77 -4.94 8.96 7.56
CA GLN A 77 -5.72 8.17 6.59
C GLN A 77 -6.83 9.03 5.98
N GLN A 78 -6.92 9.02 4.65
CA GLN A 78 -7.98 9.70 3.91
C GLN A 78 -8.61 8.77 2.88
N HIS A 79 -9.94 8.72 2.88
CA HIS A 79 -10.70 8.08 1.81
C HIS A 79 -10.87 9.04 0.62
N CYS A 80 -10.68 8.54 -0.61
CA CYS A 80 -10.92 9.31 -1.83
C CYS A 80 -12.33 9.09 -2.39
#